data_AF-D4J8V5-F1
#
_entry.id   AF-D4J8V5-F1
#
_cell.length_a   1.000
_cell.length_b   1.000
_cell.length_c   1.000
_cell.angle_alpha   90.00
_cell.angle_beta   90.00
_cell.angle_gamma   90.00
#
_symmetry.space_group_name_H-M   'P 1'
#
loop_
_entity.id
_entity.type
_entity.pdbx_description
1 polymer ?
#
loop_
_entity_poly.entity_id
_entity_poly.type
_entity_poly.pdbx_seq_one_letter_code
_entity_poly.pdbx_strand_id
1 'polypeptide(L)'
;MATLYELCDEMIELQDMMEDPDVDAGAIKHAMELKKDEICSKAVGYLKVLANTTADRTAINEEIARLTEREKKKKAKEESLTEAILAAMQLCSIDKIETSLFTAKAKLSNGSVTITDEELLDPKFIKEKRSTSIDKTAIKKAILAGEDVEGASIEKTLSLVVS
;
A
#
# COMPACT_ATOMS: atom_id res chain seq x y z
N MET A 1 15.94 -24.03 18.22
CA MET A 1 16.71 -23.38 17.13
C MET A 1 16.72 -21.91 17.46
N ALA A 2 17.89 -21.32 17.70
CA ALA A 2 17.99 -19.91 18.04
C ALA A 2 17.43 -19.03 16.91
N THR A 3 16.76 -17.94 17.27
CA THR A 3 16.31 -16.90 16.35
C THR A 3 17.49 -16.02 15.94
N LEU A 4 17.34 -15.28 14.84
CA LEU A 4 18.38 -14.33 14.43
C LEU A 4 18.62 -13.25 15.49
N TYR A 5 17.59 -12.93 16.27
CA TYR A 5 17.65 -12.00 17.39
C TYR A 5 18.49 -12.56 18.54
N GLU A 6 18.19 -13.80 18.97
CA GLU A 6 18.96 -14.49 20.01
C GLU A 6 20.45 -14.67 19.63
N LEU A 7 20.73 -14.99 18.36
CA LEU A 7 22.12 -15.09 17.87
C LEU A 7 22.85 -13.74 17.87
N CYS A 8 22.13 -12.65 17.61
CA CYS A 8 22.70 -11.30 17.69
C CYS A 8 22.94 -10.88 19.14
N ASP A 9 22.02 -11.21 20.05
CA ASP A 9 22.18 -10.94 21.49
C ASP A 9 23.41 -11.68 22.05
N GLU A 10 23.57 -12.96 21.72
CA GLU A 10 24.76 -13.75 22.08
C GLU A 10 26.06 -13.16 21.51
N MET A 11 26.02 -12.56 20.31
CA MET A 11 27.17 -11.88 19.71
C MET A 11 27.53 -10.58 20.44
N ILE A 12 26.52 -9.85 20.93
CA ILE A 12 26.71 -8.64 21.75
C ILE A 12 27.32 -9.02 23.10
N GLU A 13 26.81 -10.07 23.76
CA GLU A 13 27.37 -10.59 25.01
C GLU A 13 28.85 -10.98 24.87
N LEU A 14 29.20 -11.68 23.78
CA LEU A 14 30.60 -12.02 23.49
C LEU A 14 31.47 -10.77 23.26
N GLN A 15 30.89 -9.70 22.69
CA GLN A 15 31.60 -8.44 22.47
C GLN A 15 31.88 -7.71 23.79
N ASP A 16 30.90 -7.69 24.69
CA ASP A 16 31.03 -7.10 26.03
C ASP A 16 32.07 -7.86 26.88
N MET A 17 32.15 -9.18 26.73
CA MET A 17 33.16 -10.01 27.39
C MET A 17 34.61 -9.74 26.92
N MET A 18 34.81 -9.12 25.75
CA MET A 18 36.17 -8.72 25.32
C MET A 18 36.72 -7.51 26.09
N GLU A 19 35.87 -6.74 26.76
CA GLU A 19 36.31 -5.58 27.55
C GLU A 19 36.93 -6.00 28.89
N ASP A 20 36.75 -7.25 29.31
CA ASP A 20 37.32 -7.82 30.53
C ASP A 20 38.79 -8.27 30.30
N PRO A 21 39.77 -7.68 31.02
CA PRO A 21 41.19 -8.01 30.87
C PRO A 21 41.56 -9.45 31.25
N ASP A 22 40.70 -10.16 31.99
CA ASP A 22 40.97 -11.52 32.49
C ASP A 22 40.55 -12.61 31.50
N VAL A 23 39.97 -12.25 30.35
CA VAL A 23 39.44 -13.20 29.37
C VAL A 23 40.37 -13.35 28.15
N ASP A 24 40.51 -14.59 27.65
CA ASP A 24 41.28 -14.87 26.44
C ASP A 24 40.59 -14.28 25.19
N ALA A 25 41.08 -13.11 24.78
CA ALA A 25 40.62 -12.42 23.57
C ALA A 25 40.73 -13.28 22.29
N GLY A 26 41.62 -14.29 22.25
CA GLY A 26 41.72 -15.22 21.13
C GLY A 26 40.52 -16.17 21.05
N ALA A 27 40.14 -16.76 22.18
CA ALA A 27 38.99 -17.65 22.29
C ALA A 27 37.66 -16.92 22.00
N ILE A 28 37.49 -15.69 22.51
CA ILE A 28 36.29 -14.89 22.24
C ILE A 28 36.16 -14.55 20.75
N LYS A 29 37.24 -14.11 20.10
CA LYS A 29 37.22 -13.82 18.66
C LYS A 29 36.83 -15.03 17.82
N HIS A 30 37.35 -16.21 18.17
CA HIS A 30 36.97 -17.45 17.49
C HIS A 30 35.49 -17.80 17.71
N ALA A 31 34.95 -17.59 18.92
CA ALA A 31 33.53 -17.77 19.20
C ALA A 31 32.65 -16.78 18.42
N MET A 32 33.07 -15.52 18.31
CA MET A 32 32.38 -14.50 17.51
C MET A 32 32.37 -14.84 16.02
N GLU A 33 33.47 -15.35 15.46
CA GLU A 33 33.49 -15.79 14.05
C GLU A 33 32.53 -16.96 13.80
N LEU A 34 32.52 -17.95 14.68
CA LEU A 34 31.57 -19.07 14.60
C LEU A 34 30.11 -18.58 14.65
N LYS A 35 29.81 -17.64 15.56
CA LYS A 35 28.46 -17.06 15.69
C LYS A 35 28.07 -16.24 14.47
N LYS A 36 29.01 -15.49 13.91
CA LYS A 36 28.79 -14.76 12.65
C LYS A 36 28.42 -15.70 11.51
N ASP A 37 29.09 -16.84 11.40
CA ASP A 37 28.77 -17.86 10.38
C ASP A 37 27.37 -18.46 10.61
N GLU A 38 26.96 -18.71 11.85
CA GLU A 38 25.60 -19.15 12.20
C GLU A 38 24.54 -18.12 11.79
N ILE A 39 24.77 -16.83 12.10
CA ILE A 39 23.90 -15.71 11.71
C ILE A 39 23.80 -15.63 10.19
N CYS A 40 24.92 -15.70 9.47
CA CYS A 40 24.95 -15.67 8.01
C CYS A 40 24.17 -16.84 7.39
N SER A 41 24.37 -18.06 7.89
CA SER A 41 23.65 -19.25 7.42
C SER A 41 22.13 -19.11 7.62
N LYS A 42 21.73 -18.60 8.80
CA LYS A 42 20.31 -18.36 9.11
C LYS A 42 19.72 -17.26 8.24
N ALA A 43 20.43 -16.15 8.04
CA ALA A 43 20.03 -15.05 7.17
C ALA A 43 19.85 -15.50 5.71
N VAL A 44 20.74 -16.36 5.20
CA VAL A 44 20.59 -16.98 3.87
C VAL A 44 19.29 -17.79 3.78
N GLY A 45 18.92 -18.50 4.85
CA GLY A 45 17.62 -19.18 4.94
C GLY A 45 16.44 -18.22 4.79
N TYR A 46 16.46 -17.09 5.51
CA TYR A 46 15.44 -16.05 5.37
C TYR A 46 15.41 -15.43 3.98
N LEU A 47 16.58 -15.15 3.37
CA LEU A 47 16.67 -14.60 2.01
C LEU A 47 16.10 -15.56 0.97
N LYS A 48 16.30 -16.87 1.11
CA LYS A 48 15.68 -17.88 0.22
C LYS A 48 14.16 -17.85 0.31
N VAL A 49 13.62 -17.79 1.52
CA VAL A 49 12.17 -17.70 1.74
C VAL A 49 11.62 -16.40 1.18
N LEU A 50 12.33 -15.28 1.38
CA LEU A 50 11.96 -13.98 0.85
C LEU A 50 11.96 -13.98 -0.69
N ALA A 51 12.97 -14.57 -1.33
CA ALA A 51 13.04 -14.72 -2.79
C ALA A 51 11.85 -15.51 -3.33
N ASN A 52 11.50 -16.63 -2.69
CA ASN A 52 10.31 -17.40 -3.08
C ASN A 52 9.02 -16.59 -2.88
N THR A 53 8.89 -15.91 -1.75
CA THR A 53 7.68 -15.13 -1.41
C THR A 53 7.51 -13.94 -2.35
N THR A 54 8.60 -13.29 -2.76
CA THR A 54 8.57 -12.18 -3.73
C THR A 54 8.27 -12.66 -5.15
N ALA A 55 8.75 -13.84 -5.54
CA ALA A 55 8.37 -14.49 -6.79
C ALA A 55 6.87 -14.84 -6.80
N ASP A 56 6.37 -15.48 -5.74
CA ASP A 56 4.95 -15.81 -5.58
C ASP A 56 4.07 -14.55 -5.62
N ARG A 57 4.47 -13.49 -4.91
CA ARG A 57 3.76 -12.20 -4.91
C ARG A 57 3.68 -11.60 -6.32
N THR A 58 4.78 -11.68 -7.08
CA THR A 58 4.82 -11.17 -8.45
C THR A 58 3.88 -11.96 -9.37
N ALA A 59 3.90 -13.28 -9.29
CA ALA A 59 3.00 -14.15 -10.05
C ALA A 59 1.51 -13.89 -9.72
N ILE A 60 1.18 -13.69 -8.44
CA ILE A 60 -0.18 -13.33 -8.01
C ILE A 60 -0.60 -11.98 -8.59
N ASN A 61 0.28 -10.97 -8.56
CA ASN A 61 -0.02 -9.65 -9.11
C ASN A 61 -0.28 -9.67 -10.62
N GLU A 62 0.47 -10.47 -11.38
CA GLU A 62 0.23 -10.68 -12.81
C GLU A 62 -1.15 -11.30 -13.07
N GLU A 63 -1.52 -12.29 -12.26
CA GLU A 63 -2.82 -12.94 -12.37
C GLU A 63 -3.97 -11.98 -11.99
N ILE A 64 -3.79 -11.16 -10.95
CA ILE A 64 -4.74 -10.09 -10.60
C ILE A 64 -4.92 -9.14 -11.77
N ALA A 65 -3.82 -8.66 -12.38
CA ALA A 65 -3.90 -7.75 -13.52
C ALA A 65 -4.71 -8.36 -14.69
N ARG A 66 -4.46 -9.64 -15.00
CA ARG A 66 -5.22 -10.40 -16.00
C ARG A 66 -6.71 -10.49 -15.66
N LEU A 67 -7.04 -10.83 -14.41
CA LEU A 67 -8.42 -10.97 -13.95
C LEU A 67 -9.15 -9.62 -13.94
N THR A 68 -8.50 -8.54 -13.51
CA THR A 68 -9.06 -7.19 -13.54
C THR A 68 -9.31 -6.73 -14.97
N GLU A 69 -8.44 -7.05 -15.93
CA GLU A 69 -8.70 -6.75 -17.35
C GLU A 69 -9.93 -7.52 -17.87
N ARG A 70 -10.07 -8.80 -17.49
CA ARG A 70 -11.22 -9.63 -17.85
C ARG A 70 -12.52 -9.11 -17.22
N GLU A 71 -12.46 -8.67 -15.97
CA GLU A 71 -13.57 -8.04 -15.27
C GLU A 71 -13.99 -6.74 -15.97
N LYS A 72 -13.03 -5.87 -16.33
CA LYS A 72 -13.31 -4.64 -17.09
C LYS A 72 -14.04 -4.93 -18.40
N LYS A 73 -13.62 -5.95 -19.16
CA LYS A 73 -14.31 -6.37 -20.39
C LYS A 73 -15.74 -6.86 -20.15
N LYS A 74 -15.96 -7.58 -19.05
CA LYS A 74 -17.29 -8.05 -18.65
C LYS A 74 -18.20 -6.89 -18.24
N LYS A 75 -17.67 -5.95 -17.45
CA LYS A 75 -18.37 -4.73 -17.04
C LYS A 75 -18.74 -3.85 -18.23
N ALA A 76 -17.82 -3.62 -19.16
CA ALA A 76 -18.11 -2.88 -20.39
C ALA A 76 -19.19 -3.55 -21.24
N LYS A 77 -19.21 -4.90 -21.28
CA LYS A 77 -20.26 -5.65 -21.96
C LYS A 77 -21.61 -5.53 -21.24
N GLU A 78 -21.63 -5.56 -19.91
CA GLU A 78 -22.83 -5.37 -19.10
C GLU A 78 -23.43 -3.96 -19.30
N GLU A 79 -22.58 -2.93 -19.28
CA GLU A 79 -22.96 -1.54 -19.55
C GLU A 79 -23.53 -1.41 -20.98
N SER A 80 -22.83 -1.93 -22.00
CA SER A 80 -23.29 -1.90 -23.39
C SER A 80 -24.64 -2.62 -23.58
N LEU A 81 -24.87 -3.76 -22.91
CA LEU A 81 -26.15 -4.45 -22.96
C LEU A 81 -27.27 -3.63 -22.30
N THR A 82 -26.96 -3.00 -21.17
CA THR A 82 -27.92 -2.15 -20.45
C THR A 82 -28.28 -0.92 -21.27
N GLU A 83 -27.30 -0.26 -21.88
CA GLU A 83 -27.51 0.87 -22.80
C GLU A 83 -28.32 0.46 -24.02
N ALA A 84 -28.03 -0.69 -24.63
CA ALA A 84 -28.79 -1.19 -25.77
C ALA A 84 -30.26 -1.47 -25.41
N ILE A 85 -30.52 -2.04 -24.23
CA ILE A 85 -31.89 -2.26 -23.72
C ILE A 85 -32.58 -0.91 -23.48
N LEU A 86 -31.91 0.05 -22.84
CA LEU A 86 -32.46 1.39 -22.61
C LEU A 86 -32.77 2.12 -23.92
N ALA A 87 -31.86 2.08 -24.90
CA ALA A 87 -32.05 2.69 -26.21
C ALA A 87 -33.24 2.06 -26.96
N ALA A 88 -33.38 0.72 -26.90
CA ALA A 88 -34.53 0.03 -27.48
C ALA A 88 -35.84 0.38 -26.76
N MET A 89 -35.84 0.47 -25.43
CA MET A 89 -36.99 0.91 -24.63
C MET A 89 -37.41 2.34 -24.98
N GLN A 90 -36.45 3.26 -25.17
CA GLN A 90 -36.71 4.63 -25.59
C GLN A 90 -37.28 4.71 -27.00
N LEU A 91 -36.67 4.01 -27.97
CA LEU A 91 -37.12 4.02 -29.36
C LEU A 91 -38.55 3.46 -29.51
N CYS A 92 -38.85 2.40 -28.77
CA CYS A 92 -40.16 1.76 -28.79
C CYS A 92 -41.19 2.41 -27.85
N SER A 93 -40.81 3.45 -27.08
CA SER A 93 -41.64 4.07 -26.04
C SER A 93 -42.22 3.05 -25.05
N ILE A 94 -41.40 2.08 -24.62
CA ILE A 94 -41.77 1.03 -23.68
C ILE A 94 -41.19 1.38 -22.30
N ASP A 95 -42.06 1.69 -21.33
CA ASP A 95 -41.62 2.04 -19.98
C ASP A 95 -41.18 0.82 -19.14
N LYS A 96 -41.67 -0.37 -19.51
CA LYS A 96 -41.51 -1.59 -18.73
C LYS A 96 -41.48 -2.83 -19.61
N ILE A 97 -40.44 -3.64 -19.46
CA ILE A 97 -40.33 -4.98 -20.03
C ILE A 97 -40.48 -5.98 -18.88
N GLU A 98 -41.55 -6.77 -18.91
CA GLU A 98 -41.74 -7.90 -18.00
C GLU A 98 -41.73 -9.21 -18.79
N THR A 99 -40.82 -10.10 -18.39
CA THR A 99 -40.78 -11.48 -18.84
C THR A 99 -40.88 -12.41 -17.63
N SER A 100 -41.15 -13.69 -17.85
CA SER A 100 -41.27 -14.68 -16.77
C SER A 100 -40.00 -14.83 -15.92
N LEU A 101 -38.84 -14.39 -16.42
CA LEU A 101 -37.54 -14.51 -15.75
C LEU A 101 -36.97 -13.17 -15.28
N PHE A 102 -37.29 -12.06 -15.96
CA PHE A 102 -36.68 -10.76 -15.69
C PHE A 102 -37.67 -9.60 -15.87
N THR A 103 -37.52 -8.57 -15.04
CA THR A 103 -38.25 -7.31 -15.14
C THR A 103 -37.25 -6.16 -15.33
N ALA A 104 -37.34 -5.45 -16.45
CA ALA A 104 -36.60 -4.20 -16.70
C ALA A 104 -37.59 -3.02 -16.70
N LYS A 105 -37.28 -1.99 -15.90
CA LYS A 105 -38.06 -0.74 -15.83
C LYS A 105 -37.14 0.41 -16.21
N ALA A 106 -37.52 1.17 -17.23
CA ALA A 106 -36.86 2.44 -17.50
C ALA A 106 -37.34 3.43 -16.43
N LYS A 107 -36.42 3.89 -15.58
CA LYS A 107 -36.71 4.91 -14.56
C LYS A 107 -35.88 6.14 -14.89
N LEU A 108 -36.55 7.29 -15.02
CA LEU A 108 -35.86 8.58 -15.09
C LEU A 108 -35.13 8.80 -13.75
N SER A 109 -33.82 9.05 -13.79
CA SER A 109 -33.10 9.40 -12.57
C SER A 109 -33.69 10.68 -11.98
N ASN A 110 -33.79 10.77 -10.66
CA ASN A 110 -34.10 12.02 -9.98
C ASN A 110 -32.96 13.00 -10.32
N GLY A 111 -33.19 13.92 -11.26
CA GLY A 111 -32.15 14.66 -11.98
C GLY A 111 -30.97 15.11 -11.11
N SER A 112 -29.75 14.97 -11.64
CA SER A 112 -28.56 15.53 -11.01
C SER A 112 -28.57 17.05 -11.17
N VAL A 113 -28.40 17.78 -10.07
CA VAL A 113 -28.18 19.22 -10.13
C VAL A 113 -26.84 19.46 -10.82
N THR A 114 -26.90 19.95 -12.06
CA THR A 114 -25.72 20.40 -12.80
C THR A 114 -25.53 21.87 -12.47
N ILE A 115 -24.44 22.20 -11.79
CA ILE A 115 -24.06 23.57 -11.49
C ILE A 115 -23.38 24.13 -12.73
N THR A 116 -24.07 25.00 -13.46
CA THR A 116 -23.53 25.62 -14.69
C THR A 116 -22.59 26.78 -14.38
N ASP A 117 -22.77 27.44 -13.24
CA ASP A 117 -21.97 28.57 -12.79
C ASP A 117 -22.04 28.70 -11.26
N GLU A 118 -20.90 28.58 -10.59
CA GLU A 118 -20.79 28.57 -9.12
C GLU A 118 -21.03 29.96 -8.49
N GLU A 119 -20.81 31.05 -9.25
CA GLU A 119 -20.93 32.43 -8.76
C GLU A 119 -22.39 32.93 -8.72
N LEU A 120 -23.28 32.29 -9.47
CA LEU A 120 -24.72 32.59 -9.49
C LEU A 120 -25.52 31.79 -8.44
N LEU A 121 -24.87 30.86 -7.71
CA LEU A 121 -25.52 30.10 -6.66
C LEU A 121 -25.72 30.93 -5.40
N ASP A 122 -26.95 30.89 -4.88
CA ASP A 122 -27.30 31.48 -3.60
C ASP A 122 -26.35 30.95 -2.50
N PRO A 123 -25.79 31.83 -1.64
CA PRO A 123 -24.90 31.45 -0.53
C PRO A 123 -25.42 30.31 0.34
N LYS A 124 -26.72 30.05 0.34
CA LYS A 124 -27.35 28.92 1.04
C LYS A 124 -26.88 27.53 0.56
N PHE A 125 -26.35 27.42 -0.66
CA PHE A 125 -25.91 26.14 -1.24
C PHE A 125 -24.38 25.94 -1.25
N ILE A 126 -23.61 26.97 -0.89
CA ILE A 126 -22.15 26.93 -0.87
C ILE A 126 -21.67 26.44 0.51
N LYS A 127 -21.04 25.27 0.55
CA LYS A 127 -20.36 24.77 1.75
C LYS A 127 -18.86 25.02 1.61
N GLU A 128 -18.34 26.07 2.26
CA GLU A 128 -16.89 26.29 2.37
C GLU A 128 -16.24 25.15 3.16
N LYS A 129 -15.44 24.34 2.50
CA LYS A 129 -14.63 23.28 3.13
C LYS A 129 -13.20 23.79 3.26
N ARG A 130 -12.90 24.51 4.36
CA ARG A 130 -11.54 24.95 4.69
C ARG A 130 -10.75 23.77 5.26
N SER A 131 -9.96 23.08 4.44
CA SER A 131 -9.02 22.06 4.91
C SER A 131 -7.64 22.67 5.11
N THR A 132 -7.27 22.95 6.35
CA THR A 132 -5.88 23.29 6.70
C THR A 132 -5.06 22.00 6.73
N SER A 133 -4.43 21.65 5.60
CA SER A 133 -3.51 20.51 5.54
C SER A 133 -2.10 20.97 5.90
N ILE A 134 -1.54 20.38 6.96
CA ILE A 134 -0.13 20.57 7.32
C ILE A 134 0.73 19.84 6.28
N ASP A 135 1.49 20.59 5.49
CA ASP A 135 2.39 20.02 4.49
C ASP A 135 3.70 19.55 5.14
N LYS A 136 3.71 18.28 5.54
CA LYS A 136 4.88 17.60 6.12
C LYS A 136 6.09 17.56 5.17
N THR A 137 5.89 17.71 3.86
CA THR A 137 7.00 17.71 2.88
C THR A 137 7.75 19.04 2.85
N ALA A 138 7.03 20.16 2.98
CA ALA A 138 7.64 21.48 3.14
C ALA A 138 8.41 21.57 4.47
N ILE A 139 7.80 21.09 5.57
CA ILE A 139 8.45 21.04 6.90
C ILE A 139 9.74 20.21 6.86
N LYS A 140 9.73 19.04 6.21
CA LYS A 140 10.92 18.20 6.06
C LYS A 140 12.03 18.90 5.27
N LYS A 141 11.68 19.66 4.22
CA LYS A 141 12.65 20.44 3.43
C LYS A 141 13.24 21.61 4.22
N ALA A 142 12.43 22.33 5.00
CA ALA A 142 12.88 23.45 5.83
C ALA A 142 13.87 22.99 6.92
N ILE A 143 13.54 21.89 7.64
CA ILE A 143 14.43 21.30 8.64
C ILE A 143 15.74 20.79 8.01
N LEU A 144 15.68 20.21 6.80
CA LEU A 144 16.89 19.78 6.07
C LEU A 144 17.73 20.96 5.54
N ALA A 145 17.12 22.12 5.32
CA ALA A 145 17.78 23.35 4.86
C ALA A 145 18.38 24.18 6.00
N GLY A 146 18.19 23.77 7.26
CA GLY A 146 18.76 24.43 8.44
C GLY A 146 17.84 25.47 9.09
N GLU A 147 16.56 25.52 8.72
CA GLU A 147 15.55 26.30 9.44
C GLU A 147 14.97 25.48 10.60
N ASP A 148 14.98 26.06 11.80
CA ASP A 148 14.40 25.43 12.99
C ASP A 148 12.87 25.58 12.95
N VAL A 149 12.15 24.46 12.84
CA VAL A 149 10.68 24.43 12.82
C VAL A 149 10.21 23.94 14.18
N GLU A 150 9.74 24.85 15.04
CA GLU A 150 9.17 24.49 16.34
C GLU A 150 8.04 23.45 16.17
N GLY A 151 8.22 22.29 16.79
CA GLY A 151 7.22 21.20 16.80
C GLY A 151 7.44 20.08 15.77
N ALA A 152 8.54 20.07 15.01
CA ALA A 152 8.85 18.99 14.08
C ALA A 152 10.28 18.46 14.24
N SER A 153 10.42 17.16 14.49
CA SER A 153 11.71 16.46 14.59
C SER A 153 11.82 15.38 13.50
N ILE A 154 13.01 15.19 12.95
CA ILE A 154 13.31 14.14 11.97
C ILE A 154 13.92 12.94 12.71
N GLU A 155 13.13 11.89 12.89
CA GLU A 155 13.65 10.58 13.31
C GLU A 155 14.18 9.81 12.08
N LYS A 156 15.43 9.34 12.14
CA LYS A 156 16.05 8.50 11.12
C LYS A 156 16.02 7.04 11.60
N THR A 157 15.25 6.20 10.93
CA THR A 157 15.22 4.75 11.16
C THR A 157 15.98 4.02 10.04
N LEU A 158 16.81 3.04 10.42
CA LEU A 158 17.51 2.18 9.46
C LEU A 158 16.49 1.21 8.84
N SER A 159 16.39 1.16 7.52
CA SER A 159 15.54 0.20 6.80
C SER A 159 16.39 -0.63 5.83
N LEU A 160 16.18 -1.96 5.83
CA LEU A 160 16.86 -2.88 4.93
C LEU A 160 16.17 -2.85 3.56
N VAL A 161 16.93 -2.52 2.52
CA VAL A 161 16.48 -2.59 1.12
C VAL A 161 17.07 -3.85 0.50
N VAL A 162 16.22 -4.78 0.09
CA VAL A 162 16.61 -5.98 -0.66
C VAL A 162 16.31 -5.70 -2.13
N SER A 163 17.36 -5.58 -2.95
CA SER A 163 17.30 -5.37 -4.41
C SER A 163 17.19 -6.69 -5.16
#